data_AF-A0A4S8JCQ9-F1
#
_entry.id   AF-A0A4S8JCQ9-F1
#
_cell.length_a   1.000
_cell.length_b   1.000
_cell.length_c   1.000
_cell.angle_alpha   90.00
_cell.angle_beta   90.00
_cell.angle_gamma   90.00
#
_symmetry.space_group_name_H-M   'P 1'
#
loop_
_entity.id
_entity.type
_entity.pdbx_description
1 polymer ?
#
loop_
_entity_poly.entity_id
_entity_poly.type
_entity_poly.pdbx_seq_one_letter_code
_entity_poly.pdbx_strand_id
1 'polypeptide(L)'
;MTPYSHSQSTIQLICILISLSLSLRKQVAYALELPLHWRMHRLHTRWFIEAYQRDATMNPLLLELAKLDFNMVQGIYKRELSEASRWWTDIIGLSKRLPFFRDRLVENYLWTVGWAFEPQFSSYREIQTKANCFVTMIDDVYDVYGTLDELELFTDAVDR
;
A
#
# COMPACT_ATOMS: atom_id res chain seq x y z
N MET A 1 1.23 -10.69 -22.65
CA MET A 1 1.69 -12.04 -22.24
C MET A 1 0.50 -12.98 -22.32
N THR A 2 0.61 -14.10 -23.02
CA THR A 2 -0.47 -15.10 -23.09
C THR A 2 -0.43 -15.99 -21.84
N PRO A 3 -1.55 -16.54 -21.36
CA PRO A 3 -1.60 -17.38 -20.16
C PRO A 3 -0.62 -18.57 -20.20
N TYR A 4 -0.42 -19.14 -21.39
CA TYR A 4 0.52 -20.22 -21.65
C TYR A 4 1.98 -19.84 -21.37
N SER A 5 2.44 -18.66 -21.82
CA SER A 5 3.81 -18.20 -21.60
C SER A 5 4.17 -17.99 -20.12
N HIS A 6 3.18 -17.59 -19.31
CA HIS A 6 3.37 -17.40 -17.88
C HIS A 6 3.50 -18.75 -17.16
N SER A 7 2.69 -19.75 -17.55
CA SER A 7 2.74 -21.09 -16.96
C SER A 7 4.07 -21.82 -17.22
N GLN A 8 4.62 -21.70 -18.43
CA GLN A 8 5.87 -22.37 -18.82
C GLN A 8 7.09 -21.74 -18.12
N SER A 9 7.12 -20.41 -18.03
CA SER A 9 8.19 -19.68 -17.33
C SER A 9 8.21 -19.99 -15.84
N THR A 10 7.03 -20.08 -15.21
CA THR A 10 6.88 -20.44 -13.79
C THR A 10 7.38 -21.85 -13.51
N ILE A 11 6.98 -22.86 -14.30
CA ILE A 11 7.44 -24.25 -14.14
C ILE A 11 8.96 -24.34 -14.28
N GLN A 12 9.53 -23.68 -15.30
CA GLN A 12 10.96 -23.74 -15.55
C GLN A 12 11.78 -23.06 -14.44
N LEU A 13 11.31 -21.94 -13.89
CA LEU A 13 11.94 -21.27 -12.75
C LEU A 13 11.90 -22.11 -11.47
N ILE A 14 10.79 -22.83 -11.22
CA ILE A 14 10.67 -23.76 -10.07
C ILE A 14 11.69 -24.91 -10.19
N CYS A 15 11.84 -25.50 -11.38
CA CYS A 15 12.75 -26.62 -11.60
C CYS A 15 14.22 -26.27 -11.34
N ILE A 16 14.65 -25.04 -11.66
CA ILE A 16 16.06 -24.63 -11.53
C ILE A 16 16.38 -23.97 -10.19
N LEU A 17 15.39 -23.71 -9.34
CA LEU A 17 15.52 -22.91 -8.10
C LEU A 17 16.65 -23.41 -7.17
N ILE A 18 16.82 -24.73 -7.08
CA ILE A 18 17.83 -25.40 -6.24
C ILE A 18 19.25 -25.21 -6.79
N SER A 19 19.41 -25.05 -8.10
CA SER A 19 20.71 -24.84 -8.76
C SER A 19 21.18 -23.37 -8.78
N LEU A 20 20.33 -22.42 -8.40
CA LEU A 20 20.68 -20.99 -8.41
C LEU A 20 21.54 -20.59 -7.21
N SER A 21 22.34 -19.53 -7.39
CA SER A 21 23.03 -18.84 -6.30
C SER A 21 22.01 -18.33 -5.26
N LEU A 22 22.43 -18.17 -4.00
CA LEU A 22 21.52 -17.77 -2.93
C LEU A 22 20.82 -16.43 -3.21
N SER A 23 21.53 -15.47 -3.82
CA SER A 23 20.97 -14.17 -4.19
C SER A 23 19.88 -14.32 -5.26
N LEU A 24 20.18 -15.04 -6.34
CA LEU A 24 19.25 -15.23 -7.45
C LEU A 24 18.05 -16.10 -7.04
N ARG A 25 18.27 -17.11 -6.20
CA ARG A 25 17.20 -17.92 -5.60
C ARG A 25 16.18 -17.05 -4.85
N LYS A 26 16.64 -16.10 -4.04
CA LYS A 26 15.76 -15.18 -3.31
C LYS A 26 14.96 -14.28 -4.25
N GLN A 27 15.58 -13.79 -5.33
CA GLN A 27 14.89 -12.98 -6.33
C GLN A 27 13.84 -13.78 -7.10
N VAL A 28 14.16 -15.00 -7.52
CA VAL A 28 13.21 -15.87 -8.22
C VAL A 28 12.07 -16.28 -7.29
N ALA A 29 12.35 -16.70 -6.06
CA ALA A 29 11.31 -17.03 -5.08
C ALA A 29 10.37 -15.84 -4.84
N TYR A 30 10.93 -14.64 -4.64
CA TYR A 30 10.14 -13.43 -4.49
C TYR A 30 9.31 -13.13 -5.75
N ALA A 31 9.86 -13.27 -6.96
CA ALA A 31 9.09 -13.06 -8.19
C ALA A 31 7.95 -14.08 -8.37
N LEU A 32 8.13 -15.32 -7.89
CA LEU A 32 7.13 -16.39 -7.95
C LEU A 32 5.97 -16.20 -6.97
N GLU A 33 6.19 -15.54 -5.83
CA GLU A 33 5.11 -15.21 -4.88
C GLU A 33 4.10 -14.22 -5.46
N LEU A 34 4.59 -13.18 -6.12
CA LEU A 34 3.76 -12.17 -6.76
C LEU A 34 4.55 -11.50 -7.91
N PRO A 35 4.03 -11.49 -9.15
CA PRO A 35 4.70 -10.85 -10.28
C PRO A 35 4.93 -9.35 -10.03
N LEU A 36 6.03 -8.81 -10.56
CA LEU A 36 6.40 -7.40 -10.36
C LEU A 36 5.29 -6.41 -10.72
N HIS A 37 4.57 -6.66 -11.82
CA HIS A 37 3.51 -5.78 -12.30
C HIS A 37 2.23 -5.79 -11.44
N TRP A 38 2.12 -6.70 -10.47
CA TRP A 38 1.05 -6.72 -9.45
C TRP A 38 1.50 -6.20 -8.10
N ARG A 39 2.79 -5.88 -7.93
CA ARG A 39 3.33 -5.40 -6.65
C ARG A 39 3.14 -3.90 -6.52
N MET A 40 2.84 -3.48 -5.30
CA MET A 40 2.94 -2.07 -4.92
C MET A 40 4.39 -1.59 -5.09
N HIS A 41 4.59 -0.60 -5.96
CA HIS A 41 5.91 -0.10 -6.34
C HIS A 41 6.79 0.22 -5.13
N ARG A 42 6.30 0.97 -4.15
CA ARG A 42 7.09 1.36 -2.98
C ARG A 42 7.52 0.20 -2.09
N LEU A 43 6.66 -0.81 -1.89
CA LEU A 43 7.02 -2.00 -1.13
C LEU A 43 8.07 -2.83 -1.88
N HIS A 44 7.90 -2.98 -3.20
CA HIS A 44 8.88 -3.65 -4.03
C HIS A 44 10.24 -2.92 -4.01
N THR A 45 10.26 -1.61 -4.20
CA THR A 45 11.48 -0.80 -4.16
C THR A 45 12.21 -0.94 -2.83
N ARG A 46 11.51 -0.93 -1.69
CA ARG A 46 12.12 -1.13 -0.38
C ARG A 46 12.86 -2.46 -0.29
N TRP A 47 12.21 -3.53 -0.75
CA TRP A 47 12.79 -4.87 -0.79
C TRP A 47 13.98 -4.94 -1.76
N PHE A 48 13.84 -4.35 -2.94
CA PHE A 48 14.87 -4.37 -3.98
C PHE A 48 16.13 -3.61 -3.57
N ILE A 49 16.02 -2.49 -2.87
CA ILE A 49 17.18 -1.77 -2.30
C ILE A 49 18.02 -2.71 -1.41
N GLU A 50 17.38 -3.55 -0.59
CA GLU A 50 18.09 -4.51 0.28
C GLU A 50 18.69 -5.68 -0.50
N ALA A 51 17.98 -6.17 -1.52
CA ALA A 51 18.47 -7.22 -2.40
C ALA A 51 19.70 -6.73 -3.19
N TYR A 52 19.60 -5.53 -3.79
CA TYR A 52 20.65 -4.90 -4.58
C TYR A 52 21.89 -4.57 -3.75
N GLN A 53 21.72 -4.18 -2.48
CA GLN A 53 22.85 -3.99 -1.55
C GLN A 53 23.72 -5.25 -1.38
N ARG A 54 23.13 -6.45 -1.56
CA ARG A 54 23.83 -7.73 -1.41
C ARG A 54 24.38 -8.26 -2.74
N ASP A 55 24.16 -7.56 -3.85
CA ASP A 55 24.65 -7.95 -5.16
C ASP A 55 26.16 -7.67 -5.28
N ALA A 56 26.91 -8.63 -5.84
CA ALA A 56 28.35 -8.50 -6.04
C ALA A 56 28.72 -7.44 -7.08
N THR A 57 27.79 -7.10 -7.98
CA THR A 57 27.94 -6.12 -9.05
C THR A 57 27.32 -4.76 -8.73
N MET A 58 26.90 -4.56 -7.48
CA MET A 58 26.24 -3.36 -7.00
C MET A 58 27.10 -2.10 -7.22
N ASN A 59 26.50 -1.08 -7.84
CA ASN A 59 27.07 0.26 -7.94
C ASN A 59 26.77 1.07 -6.66
N PRO A 60 27.79 1.49 -5.88
CA PRO A 60 27.60 2.17 -4.60
C PRO A 60 26.89 3.52 -4.73
N LEU A 61 27.16 4.28 -5.80
CA LEU A 61 26.52 5.57 -6.03
C LEU A 61 25.02 5.40 -6.30
N LEU A 62 24.64 4.38 -7.08
CA LEU A 62 23.23 4.09 -7.34
C LEU A 62 22.49 3.64 -6.07
N LEU A 63 23.13 2.79 -5.24
CA LEU A 63 22.54 2.33 -3.99
C LEU A 63 22.34 3.49 -3.01
N GLU A 64 23.32 4.37 -2.88
CA GLU A 64 23.24 5.56 -2.03
C GLU A 64 22.11 6.48 -2.49
N LEU A 65 22.06 6.79 -3.78
CA LEU A 65 20.99 7.60 -4.37
C LEU A 65 19.61 7.01 -4.08
N ALA A 66 19.43 5.71 -4.31
CA ALA A 66 18.15 5.04 -4.08
C ALA A 66 17.72 5.08 -2.59
N LYS A 67 18.67 4.94 -1.66
CA LYS A 67 18.40 5.05 -0.21
C LYS A 67 18.01 6.46 0.20
N LEU A 68 18.74 7.47 -0.29
CA LEU A 68 18.47 8.87 0.02
C LEU A 68 17.10 9.29 -0.52
N ASP A 69 16.80 8.98 -1.78
CA ASP A 69 15.48 9.22 -2.37
C ASP A 69 14.37 8.53 -1.56
N PHE A 70 14.55 7.23 -1.27
CA PHE A 70 13.56 6.47 -0.52
C PHE A 70 13.24 7.11 0.84
N ASN A 71 14.28 7.53 1.57
CA ASN A 71 14.15 8.16 2.89
C ASN A 71 13.56 9.56 2.82
N MET A 72 13.92 10.36 1.81
CA MET A 72 13.35 11.68 1.57
C MET A 72 11.84 11.59 1.36
N VAL A 73 11.40 10.70 0.44
CA VAL A 73 9.98 10.47 0.18
C VAL A 73 9.27 9.88 1.40
N GLN A 74 9.90 8.98 2.16
CA GLN A 74 9.35 8.48 3.42
C GLN A 74 9.15 9.61 4.45
N GLY A 75 10.04 10.60 4.49
CA GLY A 75 9.89 11.78 5.35
C GLY A 75 8.64 12.60 5.02
N ILE A 76 8.30 12.73 3.74
CA ILE A 76 7.05 13.34 3.29
C ILE A 76 5.86 12.54 3.81
N TYR A 77 5.87 11.21 3.61
CA TYR A 77 4.76 10.37 4.06
C TYR A 77 4.50 10.42 5.57
N LYS A 78 5.57 10.44 6.37
CA LYS A 78 5.45 10.55 7.83
C LYS A 78 4.82 11.88 8.25
N ARG A 79 5.11 12.97 7.54
CA ARG A 79 4.50 14.28 7.78
C ARG A 79 3.01 14.25 7.44
N GLU A 80 2.67 13.77 6.25
CA GLU A 80 1.29 13.62 5.78
C GLU A 80 0.47 12.74 6.74
N LEU A 81 1.02 11.61 7.19
CA LEU A 81 0.35 10.72 8.14
C LEU A 81 0.18 11.36 9.53
N SER A 82 1.13 12.17 9.98
CA SER A 82 1.00 12.95 11.22
C SER A 82 -0.14 13.98 11.13
N GLU A 83 -0.26 14.66 9.98
CA GLU A 83 -1.34 15.61 9.71
C GLU A 83 -2.69 14.89 9.60
N ALA A 84 -2.75 13.75 8.90
CA ALA A 84 -3.94 12.92 8.80
C ALA A 84 -4.36 12.37 10.18
N SER A 85 -3.40 11.96 11.01
CA SER A 85 -3.66 11.50 12.38
C SER A 85 -4.27 12.61 13.22
N ARG A 86 -3.73 13.83 13.15
CA ARG A 86 -4.27 15.00 13.86
C ARG A 86 -5.70 15.30 13.39
N TRP A 87 -5.94 15.28 12.09
CA TRP A 87 -7.27 15.45 11.53
C TRP A 87 -8.26 14.39 12.05
N TRP A 88 -7.84 13.13 12.08
CA TRP A 88 -8.68 12.01 12.52
C TRP A 88 -9.00 12.08 14.03
N THR A 89 -8.00 12.35 14.87
CA THR A 89 -8.18 12.33 16.32
C THR A 89 -8.78 13.62 16.87
N ASP A 90 -8.40 14.78 16.32
CA ASP A 90 -8.67 16.08 16.95
C ASP A 90 -9.84 16.80 16.29
N ILE A 91 -10.01 16.66 14.97
CA ILE A 91 -11.04 17.38 14.19
C ILE A 91 -12.29 16.51 14.06
N ILE A 92 -12.12 15.28 13.59
CA ILE A 92 -13.22 14.33 13.39
C ILE A 92 -13.73 13.85 14.76
N GLY A 93 -12.83 13.36 15.63
CA GLY A 93 -13.17 12.93 16.99
C GLY A 93 -14.21 11.80 17.07
N LEU A 94 -14.67 11.29 15.92
CA LEU A 94 -15.73 10.30 15.77
C LEU A 94 -15.25 8.92 16.19
N SER A 95 -13.97 8.58 16.03
CA SER A 95 -13.42 7.31 16.53
C SER A 95 -13.59 7.14 18.05
N LYS A 96 -13.61 8.24 18.81
CA LYS A 96 -13.89 8.22 20.26
C LYS A 96 -15.39 8.23 20.59
N ARG A 97 -16.23 8.77 19.70
CA ARG A 97 -17.68 8.91 19.91
C ARG A 97 -18.46 7.68 19.43
N LEU A 98 -17.96 7.02 18.39
CA LEU A 98 -18.59 5.90 17.70
C LEU A 98 -17.60 4.73 17.68
N PRO A 99 -17.51 3.97 18.79
CA PRO A 99 -16.48 2.95 19.01
C PRO A 99 -16.65 1.71 18.12
N PHE A 100 -17.74 1.62 17.36
CA PHE A 100 -17.97 0.53 16.42
C PHE A 100 -17.17 0.67 15.12
N PHE A 101 -16.69 1.88 14.80
CA PHE A 101 -15.86 2.10 13.62
C PHE A 101 -14.47 1.48 13.79
N ARG A 102 -14.01 0.80 12.74
CA ARG A 102 -12.64 0.31 12.65
C ARG A 102 -11.69 1.50 12.41
N ASP A 103 -10.71 1.67 13.29
CA ASP A 103 -9.66 2.67 13.08
C ASP A 103 -8.63 2.15 12.05
N ARG A 104 -8.79 2.58 10.79
CA ARG A 104 -8.01 2.14 9.63
C ARG A 104 -7.27 3.26 8.92
N LEU A 105 -6.99 4.36 9.62
CA LEU A 105 -6.36 5.55 9.02
C LEU A 105 -5.03 5.21 8.34
N VAL A 106 -4.19 4.41 8.98
CA VAL A 106 -2.85 4.05 8.48
C VAL A 106 -2.96 3.16 7.24
N GLU A 107 -3.89 2.21 7.24
CA GLU A 107 -4.17 1.32 6.11
C GLU A 107 -4.74 2.09 4.92
N ASN A 108 -5.69 3.00 5.16
CA ASN A 108 -6.27 3.87 4.14
C ASN A 108 -5.22 4.79 3.51
N TYR A 109 -4.28 5.30 4.31
CA TYR A 109 -3.15 6.06 3.82
C TYR A 109 -2.18 5.19 3.01
N LEU A 110 -1.85 3.99 3.51
CA LEU A 110 -0.96 3.04 2.81
C LEU A 110 -1.53 2.62 1.46
N TRP A 111 -2.83 2.36 1.38
CA TRP A 111 -3.51 2.09 0.11
C TRP A 111 -3.33 3.25 -0.85
N THR A 112 -3.56 4.48 -0.40
CA THR A 112 -3.41 5.67 -1.24
C THR A 112 -1.98 5.87 -1.75
N VAL A 113 -0.96 5.64 -0.90
CA VAL A 113 0.46 5.61 -1.32
C VAL A 113 0.70 4.56 -2.40
N GLY A 114 0.00 3.43 -2.34
CA GLY A 114 0.10 2.38 -3.36
C GLY A 114 -0.31 2.83 -4.76
N TRP A 115 -1.25 3.76 -4.85
CA TRP A 115 -1.75 4.32 -6.12
C TRP A 115 -0.95 5.55 -6.57
N ALA A 116 -0.52 6.40 -5.63
CA ALA A 116 0.14 7.68 -5.94
C ALA A 116 1.30 7.95 -4.97
N PHE A 117 2.45 7.34 -5.23
CA PHE A 117 3.61 7.40 -4.34
C PHE A 117 4.53 8.60 -4.61
N GLU A 118 4.43 9.24 -5.77
CA GLU A 118 5.35 10.29 -6.13
C GLU A 118 5.09 11.58 -5.30
N PRO A 119 6.12 12.34 -4.92
CA PRO A 119 5.98 13.50 -4.03
C PRO A 119 4.94 14.52 -4.48
N GLN A 120 4.79 14.75 -5.78
CA GLN A 120 3.84 15.71 -6.36
C GLN A 120 2.38 15.39 -6.07
N PHE A 121 2.05 14.15 -5.72
CA PHE A 121 0.68 13.72 -5.40
C PHE A 121 0.30 13.86 -3.92
N SER A 122 1.02 14.69 -3.16
CA SER A 122 0.77 14.92 -1.73
C SER A 122 -0.68 15.30 -1.42
N SER A 123 -1.22 16.32 -2.10
CA SER A 123 -2.61 16.76 -1.90
C SER A 123 -3.62 15.69 -2.29
N TYR A 124 -3.34 14.91 -3.34
CA TYR A 124 -4.18 13.77 -3.71
C TYR A 124 -4.17 12.73 -2.60
N ARG A 125 -3.00 12.37 -2.06
CA ARG A 125 -2.90 11.40 -0.96
C ARG A 125 -3.69 11.85 0.27
N GLU A 126 -3.63 13.13 0.61
CA GLU A 126 -4.39 13.69 1.72
C GLU A 126 -5.90 13.54 1.52
N ILE A 127 -6.44 14.03 0.39
CA ILE A 127 -7.88 14.02 0.11
C ILE A 127 -8.39 12.59 -0.01
N GLN A 128 -7.68 11.75 -0.75
CA GLN A 128 -8.08 10.35 -0.97
C GLN A 128 -8.03 9.53 0.32
N THR A 129 -7.06 9.77 1.21
CA THR A 129 -7.03 9.11 2.52
C THR A 129 -8.26 9.46 3.35
N LYS A 130 -8.66 10.73 3.38
CA LYS A 130 -9.87 11.17 4.06
C LYS A 130 -11.12 10.54 3.47
N ALA A 131 -11.22 10.51 2.14
CA ALA A 131 -12.32 9.85 1.43
C ALA A 131 -12.40 8.35 1.75
N ASN A 132 -11.26 7.64 1.74
CA ASN A 132 -11.20 6.22 2.09
C ASN A 132 -11.66 5.98 3.54
N CYS A 133 -11.27 6.84 4.49
CA CYS A 133 -11.75 6.76 5.86
C CYS A 133 -13.27 6.91 5.96
N PHE A 134 -13.87 7.86 5.23
CA PHE A 134 -15.33 8.00 5.20
C PHE A 134 -16.01 6.78 4.57
N VAL A 135 -15.47 6.24 3.48
CA VAL A 135 -15.99 5.01 2.87
C VAL A 135 -15.93 3.84 3.85
N THR A 136 -14.82 3.66 4.59
CA THR A 136 -14.71 2.62 5.62
C THR A 136 -15.70 2.84 6.77
N MET A 137 -15.94 4.08 7.17
CA MET A 137 -16.96 4.38 8.19
C MET A 137 -18.36 4.02 7.69
N ILE A 138 -18.70 4.38 6.45
CA ILE A 138 -20.00 4.04 5.87
C ILE A 138 -20.15 2.51 5.79
N ASP A 139 -19.14 1.80 5.31
CA ASP A 139 -19.08 0.33 5.29
C ASP A 139 -19.40 -0.28 6.68
N ASP A 140 -18.78 0.25 7.73
CA ASP A 140 -19.05 -0.19 9.11
C ASP A 140 -20.49 0.09 9.57
N VAL A 141 -21.12 1.18 9.09
CA VAL A 141 -22.54 1.45 9.36
C VAL A 141 -23.40 0.35 8.73
N TYR A 142 -23.17 0.00 7.47
CA TYR A 142 -23.99 -1.00 6.77
C TYR A 142 -23.73 -2.43 7.25
N ASP A 143 -22.49 -2.79 7.58
CA ASP A 143 -22.12 -4.18 7.89
C ASP A 143 -22.25 -4.56 9.36
N VAL A 144 -22.08 -3.59 10.28
CA VAL A 144 -21.97 -3.88 11.72
C VAL A 144 -23.06 -3.23 12.56
N TYR A 145 -23.45 -2.00 12.24
CA TYR A 145 -24.24 -1.18 13.15
C TYR A 145 -25.72 -1.01 12.78
N GLY A 146 -26.01 -0.64 11.54
CA GLY A 146 -27.33 -0.17 11.12
C GLY A 146 -28.36 -1.28 11.01
N THR A 147 -29.58 -0.99 11.46
CA THR A 147 -30.76 -1.80 11.13
C THR A 147 -31.26 -1.46 9.72
N LEU A 148 -32.02 -2.37 9.08
CA LEU A 148 -32.50 -2.15 7.71
C LEU A 148 -33.25 -0.81 7.54
N ASP A 149 -34.15 -0.49 8.47
CA ASP A 149 -34.93 0.76 8.45
C ASP A 149 -34.02 2.01 8.55
N GLU A 150 -32.97 1.96 9.38
CA GLU A 150 -31.99 3.05 9.51
C GLU A 150 -31.13 3.19 8.25
N LEU A 151 -30.76 2.06 7.62
CA LEU A 151 -29.95 2.03 6.41
C LEU A 151 -30.73 2.53 5.19
N GLU A 152 -32.03 2.23 5.09
CA GLU A 152 -32.91 2.80 4.06
C GLU A 152 -32.95 4.33 4.18
N LEU A 153 -33.17 4.85 5.39
CA LEU A 153 -33.18 6.31 5.64
C LEU A 153 -31.81 6.96 5.36
N PHE A 154 -30.71 6.30 5.73
CA PHE A 154 -29.37 6.80 5.45
C PHE A 154 -29.08 6.84 3.95
N THR A 155 -29.47 5.79 3.21
CA THR A 155 -29.31 5.71 1.75
C THR A 155 -30.09 6.83 1.06
N ASP A 156 -31.37 7.00 1.41
CA ASP A 156 -32.22 8.07 0.89
C ASP A 156 -31.66 9.47 1.16
N ALA A 157 -30.96 9.66 2.29
CA ALA A 157 -30.33 10.93 2.63
C ALA A 157 -29.07 11.22 1.80
N VAL A 158 -28.32 10.18 1.41
CA VAL A 158 -27.11 10.31 0.58
C VAL A 158 -27.45 10.53 -0.89
N ASP A 159 -28.55 9.95 -1.38
CA ASP A 159 -28.98 10.04 -2.79
C ASP A 159 -29.67 11.39 -3.14
N ARG A 160 -30.01 12.20 -2.14
CA ARG A 160 -30.65 13.53 -2.31
C ARG A 160 -29.69 14.62 -2.73
#